data_AF-A0A934CXM4-F1
#
_entry.id   AF-A0A934CXM4-F1
#
_cell.length_a   1.000
_cell.length_b   1.000
_cell.length_c   1.000
_cell.angle_alpha   90.00
_cell.angle_beta   90.00
_cell.angle_gamma   90.00
#
_symmetry.space_group_name_H-M   'P 1'
#
loop_
_entity.id
_entity.type
_entity.pdbx_description
1 polymer ?
#
loop_
_entity_poly.entity_id
_entity_poly.type
_entity_poly.pdbx_seq_one_letter_code
_entity_poly.pdbx_strand_id
1 'polypeptide(L)'
;MPIVSIIGPKGGIGKTTISLNTAAALTQSLKTSASDRRVCLIDLDLRLPTISSLLDSHPNKTFYDLFETLANRTYQVDFLRTIYHISTWFKGYLEGSVPARDEKLVRCLAWYKNLNADLFWFSDFQFGDQVHELFLHRGKIHSPEDLKILAPVLDALDLRKFKEELKSREDNAWPVAEEFIKYIEEYGFSILGGEIPILGKKNHRKRINEPEFLLLFLEVLNGLFGKFDYVILDTPAGGVNHLSSLMNCIDHVLFVFDLSNNIAVNGSVDAIHSFIDYYEDFYDDFVSGKLTGLDKAYVNRLVAEKGERAVRESLENKKFSLVFNRCQEEREITGGLNQLREYLDTLDKLEKYKDRIHIAGLVPHHKVINIANNRGALFYNKDGNLTERMDQVAANIVDNNAHCPSLAAGNRAVLDYLRKQGWMGFAKKLHRVASSLT
;
A
#
# COMPACT_ATOMS: atom_id res chain seq x y z
N MET A 1 3.20 8.12 -12.35
CA MET A 1 3.97 7.99 -11.10
C MET A 1 3.95 6.52 -10.73
N PRO A 2 5.09 5.81 -10.80
CA PRO A 2 5.12 4.39 -10.51
C PRO A 2 5.12 4.11 -9.00
N ILE A 3 4.11 3.35 -8.56
CA ILE A 3 4.07 2.77 -7.22
C ILE A 3 4.56 1.32 -7.31
N VAL A 4 5.69 1.06 -6.66
CA VAL A 4 6.36 -0.24 -6.65
C VAL A 4 6.13 -0.92 -5.31
N SER A 5 5.54 -2.10 -5.32
CA SER A 5 5.33 -2.89 -4.11
C SER A 5 6.31 -4.04 -4.03
N ILE A 6 6.96 -4.21 -2.89
CA ILE A 6 7.91 -5.30 -2.64
C ILE A 6 7.21 -6.34 -1.78
N ILE A 7 6.99 -7.52 -2.36
CA ILE A 7 6.17 -8.59 -1.80
C ILE A 7 7.00 -9.85 -1.63
N GLY A 8 6.64 -10.67 -0.65
CA GLY A 8 7.10 -12.05 -0.61
C GLY A 8 6.47 -12.87 0.51
N PRO A 9 6.75 -14.17 0.53
CA PRO A 9 5.94 -15.15 1.26
C PRO A 9 5.90 -15.00 2.77
N LYS A 10 7.01 -14.56 3.37
CA LYS A 10 7.20 -14.62 4.82
C LYS A 10 8.09 -13.51 5.35
N GLY A 11 8.12 -13.41 6.68
CA GLY A 11 9.08 -12.57 7.39
C GLY A 11 10.51 -13.07 7.19
N GLY A 12 11.48 -12.16 7.25
CA GLY A 12 12.89 -12.53 7.26
C GLY A 12 13.45 -13.05 5.93
N ILE A 13 12.78 -12.87 4.79
CA ILE A 13 13.34 -13.17 3.44
C ILE A 13 14.11 -12.00 2.83
N GLY A 14 14.20 -10.86 3.52
CA GLY A 14 14.93 -9.68 3.05
C GLY A 14 14.10 -8.65 2.27
N LYS A 15 12.77 -8.63 2.38
CA LYS A 15 11.89 -7.61 1.76
C LYS A 15 12.34 -6.19 2.09
N THR A 16 12.32 -5.83 3.38
CA THR A 16 12.75 -4.53 3.86
C THR A 16 14.16 -4.16 3.42
N THR A 17 15.11 -5.11 3.49
CA THR A 17 16.47 -4.87 2.98
C THR A 17 16.46 -4.54 1.49
N ILE A 18 15.72 -5.27 0.66
CA ILE A 18 15.60 -4.98 -0.77
C ILE A 18 14.87 -3.65 -1.00
N SER A 19 13.81 -3.35 -0.25
CA SER A 19 13.05 -2.09 -0.33
C SER A 19 13.93 -0.88 -0.11
N LEU A 20 14.70 -0.91 0.98
CA LEU A 20 15.66 0.11 1.36
C LEU A 20 16.75 0.36 0.30
N ASN A 21 17.36 -0.72 -0.20
CA ASN A 21 18.44 -0.59 -1.18
C ASN A 21 17.92 -0.26 -2.60
N THR A 22 16.68 -0.65 -2.92
CA THR A 22 16.01 -0.26 -4.17
C THR A 22 15.71 1.24 -4.17
N ALA A 23 15.27 1.80 -3.03
CA ALA A 23 15.02 3.23 -2.89
C ALA A 23 16.29 4.07 -3.12
N ALA A 24 17.41 3.65 -2.54
CA ALA A 24 18.70 4.29 -2.76
C ALA A 24 19.16 4.19 -4.23
N ALA A 25 19.04 3.01 -4.85
CA ALA A 25 19.42 2.81 -6.24
C ALA A 25 18.56 3.61 -7.22
N LEU A 26 17.24 3.70 -7.00
CA LEU A 26 16.35 4.57 -7.78
C LEU A 26 16.73 6.04 -7.63
N THR A 27 17.03 6.47 -6.41
CA THR A 27 17.45 7.85 -6.16
C THR A 27 18.71 8.21 -6.95
N GLN A 28 19.66 7.26 -7.01
CA GLN A 28 20.92 7.40 -7.72
C GLN A 28 20.76 7.30 -9.25
N SER A 29 19.77 6.55 -9.76
CA SER A 29 19.53 6.44 -11.21
C SER A 29 18.84 7.69 -11.78
N LEU A 30 18.00 8.36 -10.99
CA LEU A 30 17.23 9.56 -11.36
C LEU A 30 18.06 10.87 -11.32
N LYS A 31 19.31 10.86 -11.83
CA LYS A 31 20.42 11.84 -11.65
C LYS A 31 20.19 13.33 -11.98
N THR A 32 18.97 13.86 -12.01
CA THR A 32 18.68 15.16 -12.64
C THR A 32 17.94 16.20 -11.81
N SER A 33 17.59 15.98 -10.53
CA SER A 33 17.09 17.06 -9.66
C SER A 33 17.29 16.76 -8.17
N ALA A 34 17.92 17.67 -7.43
CA ALA A 34 18.08 17.61 -5.98
C ALA A 34 16.77 17.94 -5.25
N SER A 35 15.72 17.15 -5.50
CA SER A 35 14.44 17.28 -4.80
C SER A 35 14.28 16.15 -3.79
N ASP A 36 13.91 16.51 -2.57
CA ASP A 36 13.52 15.62 -1.48
C ASP A 36 12.26 14.78 -1.80
N ARG A 37 11.64 15.04 -2.96
CA ARG A 37 10.39 14.47 -3.44
C ARG A 37 10.55 13.48 -4.60
N ARG A 38 11.73 12.91 -4.82
CA ARG A 38 11.91 11.93 -5.91
C ARG A 38 11.41 10.54 -5.54
N VAL A 39 11.93 10.00 -4.43
CA VAL A 39 11.66 8.64 -3.99
C VAL A 39 11.15 8.66 -2.56
N CYS A 40 10.03 7.99 -2.32
CA CYS A 40 9.50 7.74 -0.98
C CYS A 40 9.44 6.24 -0.71
N LEU A 41 9.95 5.81 0.44
CA LEU A 41 9.78 4.45 0.94
C LEU A 41 8.75 4.45 2.07
N ILE A 42 7.77 3.55 1.97
CA ILE A 42 6.66 3.46 2.91
C ILE A 42 6.69 2.10 3.60
N ASP A 43 6.79 2.12 4.93
CA ASP A 43 6.75 0.91 5.75
C ASP A 43 5.29 0.52 6.04
N LEU A 44 4.72 -0.39 5.26
CA LEU A 44 3.35 -0.86 5.46
C LEU A 44 3.25 -2.02 6.46
N ASP A 45 4.35 -2.44 7.10
CA ASP A 45 4.27 -3.35 8.24
C ASP A 45 3.84 -2.58 9.50
N LEU A 46 2.56 -2.20 9.50
CA LEU A 46 1.90 -1.47 10.59
C LEU A 46 2.04 -2.17 11.95
N ARG A 47 2.32 -3.49 11.96
CA ARG A 47 2.41 -4.29 13.18
C ARG A 47 3.82 -4.45 13.69
N LEU A 48 4.84 -4.38 12.86
CA LEU A 48 6.24 -4.53 13.24
C LEU A 48 7.09 -3.66 12.30
N PRO A 49 6.94 -2.33 12.36
CA PRO A 49 7.67 -1.46 11.44
C PRO A 49 9.16 -1.57 11.71
N THR A 50 9.93 -1.75 10.65
CA THR A 50 11.36 -2.05 10.73
C THR A 50 12.22 -0.97 10.12
N ILE A 51 11.68 -0.15 9.20
CA ILE A 51 12.48 0.82 8.44
C ILE A 51 13.04 1.94 9.32
N SER A 52 12.20 2.59 10.13
CA SER A 52 12.66 3.68 11.01
C SER A 52 13.69 3.21 12.02
N SER A 53 13.49 2.01 12.59
CA SER A 53 14.45 1.39 13.52
C SER A 53 15.75 0.99 12.82
N LEU A 54 15.66 0.44 11.60
CA LEU A 54 16.84 0.06 10.82
C LEU A 54 17.65 1.26 10.36
N LEU A 55 17.08 2.44 10.19
CA LEU A 55 17.80 3.63 9.73
C LEU A 55 18.13 4.62 10.84
N ASP A 56 17.76 4.33 12.09
CA ASP A 56 17.80 5.27 13.22
C ASP A 56 17.22 6.65 12.86
N SER A 57 16.13 6.63 12.07
CA SER A 57 15.52 7.82 11.50
C SER A 57 14.01 7.74 11.65
N HIS A 58 13.47 8.64 12.46
CA HIS A 58 12.06 8.67 12.79
C HIS A 58 11.38 9.92 12.17
N PRO A 59 10.23 9.77 11.51
CA PRO A 59 9.40 10.92 11.16
C PRO A 59 8.85 11.60 12.43
N ASN A 60 8.46 12.87 12.29
CA ASN A 60 7.89 13.63 13.41
C ASN A 60 6.57 13.04 13.91
N LYS A 61 5.79 12.44 13.01
CA LYS A 61 4.57 11.70 13.30
C LYS A 61 4.59 10.34 12.63
N THR A 62 4.02 9.33 13.30
CA THR A 62 3.92 7.97 12.78
C THR A 62 2.52 7.65 12.28
N PHE A 63 2.32 6.41 11.81
CA PHE A 63 0.96 5.95 11.49
C PHE A 63 0.04 5.89 12.70
N TYR A 64 0.58 5.78 13.91
CA TYR A 64 -0.21 5.92 15.13
C TYR A 64 -0.90 7.29 15.18
N ASP A 65 -0.12 8.36 15.01
CA ASP A 65 -0.62 9.75 15.03
C ASP A 65 -1.59 10.02 13.88
N LEU A 66 -1.34 9.39 12.72
CA LEU A 66 -2.26 9.46 11.58
C LEU A 66 -3.61 8.86 11.95
N PHE A 67 -3.66 7.62 12.44
CA PHE A 67 -4.91 6.97 12.82
C PHE A 67 -5.63 7.69 13.97
N GLU A 68 -4.91 8.28 14.92
CA GLU A 68 -5.52 9.15 15.94
C GLU A 68 -6.13 10.41 15.33
N THR A 69 -5.46 11.05 14.37
CA THR A 69 -6.00 12.21 13.64
C THR A 69 -7.24 11.83 12.84
N LEU A 70 -7.19 10.70 12.13
CA LEU A 70 -8.30 10.19 11.33
C LEU A 70 -9.53 9.91 12.20
N ALA A 71 -9.35 9.19 13.31
CA ALA A 71 -10.45 8.80 14.18
C ALA A 71 -11.05 9.98 14.96
N ASN A 72 -10.19 10.84 15.51
CA ASN A 72 -10.60 11.84 16.49
C ASN A 72 -10.89 13.21 15.86
N ARG A 73 -10.51 13.44 14.59
CA ARG A 73 -10.73 14.71 13.88
C ARG A 73 -11.37 14.51 12.52
N THR A 74 -10.70 13.81 11.60
CA THR A 74 -11.12 13.72 10.19
C THR A 74 -12.50 13.09 10.07
N TYR A 75 -12.69 11.90 10.66
CA TYR A 75 -13.97 11.20 10.65
C TYR A 75 -15.07 12.00 11.35
N GLN A 76 -14.76 12.66 12.47
CA GLN A 76 -15.75 13.43 13.22
C GLN A 76 -16.29 14.58 12.36
N VAL A 77 -15.42 15.31 11.65
CA VAL A 77 -15.81 16.40 10.75
C VAL A 77 -16.55 15.90 9.52
N ASP A 78 -16.11 14.80 8.90
CA ASP A 78 -16.80 14.21 7.75
C ASP A 78 -18.19 13.68 8.15
N PHE A 79 -18.32 13.09 9.33
CA PHE A 79 -19.59 12.67 9.91
C PHE A 79 -20.51 13.86 10.14
N LEU A 80 -20.01 14.95 10.75
CA LEU A 80 -20.77 16.18 10.94
C LEU A 80 -21.24 16.78 9.62
N ARG A 81 -20.36 16.85 8.62
CA ARG A 81 -20.71 17.36 7.29
C ARG A 81 -21.81 16.53 6.65
N THR A 82 -21.73 15.21 6.78
CA THR A 82 -22.74 14.27 6.29
C THR A 82 -24.06 14.46 7.01
N ILE A 83 -24.06 14.55 8.34
CA ILE A 83 -25.27 14.74 9.14
C ILE A 83 -25.90 16.10 8.89
N TYR A 84 -25.11 17.17 8.84
CA TYR A 84 -25.60 18.50 8.50
C TYR A 84 -26.34 18.49 7.15
N HIS A 85 -25.77 17.82 6.15
CA HIS A 85 -26.40 17.67 4.84
C HIS A 85 -27.71 16.87 4.95
N ILE A 86 -27.69 15.70 5.59
CA ILE A 86 -28.88 14.86 5.80
C ILE A 86 -29.98 15.64 6.51
N SER A 87 -29.67 16.30 7.63
CA SER A 87 -30.64 17.07 8.41
C SER A 87 -31.21 18.24 7.62
N THR A 88 -30.42 18.90 6.79
CA THR A 88 -30.89 19.98 5.90
C THR A 88 -31.93 19.44 4.89
N TRP A 89 -31.65 18.31 4.25
CA TRP A 89 -32.58 17.68 3.30
C TRP A 89 -33.83 17.13 3.96
N PHE A 90 -33.70 16.52 5.14
CA PHE A 90 -34.85 16.00 5.88
C PHE A 90 -35.77 17.13 6.35
N LYS A 91 -35.22 18.24 6.87
CA LYS A 91 -36.03 19.43 7.18
C LYS A 91 -36.73 19.97 5.94
N GLY A 92 -36.00 20.14 4.84
CA GLY A 92 -36.59 20.64 3.60
C GLY A 92 -37.76 19.79 3.11
N TYR A 93 -37.68 18.47 3.26
CA TYR A 93 -38.79 17.56 2.96
C TYR A 93 -39.97 17.75 3.92
N LEU A 94 -39.73 17.81 5.23
CA LEU A 94 -40.79 18.00 6.25
C LEU A 94 -41.50 19.34 6.12
N GLU A 95 -40.79 20.37 5.67
CA GLU A 95 -41.31 21.72 5.39
C GLU A 95 -42.02 21.80 4.02
N GLY A 96 -42.00 20.73 3.22
CA GLY A 96 -42.63 20.67 1.90
C GLY A 96 -41.84 21.34 0.76
N SER A 97 -40.60 21.78 1.02
CA SER A 97 -39.73 22.39 0.01
C SER A 97 -38.99 21.37 -0.87
N VAL A 98 -38.93 20.11 -0.46
CA VAL A 98 -38.31 19.00 -1.19
C VAL A 98 -39.36 17.89 -1.41
N PRO A 99 -39.54 17.36 -2.64
CA PRO A 99 -40.49 16.28 -2.90
C PRO A 99 -39.95 14.90 -2.44
N ALA A 100 -40.86 13.99 -2.08
CA ALA A 100 -40.50 12.64 -1.60
C ALA A 100 -39.64 11.81 -2.59
N ARG A 101 -39.80 12.06 -3.90
CA ARG A 101 -39.09 11.36 -4.97
C ARG A 101 -37.79 12.06 -5.40
N ASP A 102 -37.36 13.09 -4.67
CA ASP A 102 -36.11 13.78 -4.99
C ASP A 102 -34.91 12.83 -4.83
N GLU A 103 -34.06 12.76 -5.87
CA GLU A 103 -32.92 11.85 -5.89
C GLU A 103 -31.91 12.13 -4.76
N LYS A 104 -31.73 13.40 -4.38
CA LYS A 104 -30.82 13.79 -3.29
C LYS A 104 -31.42 13.44 -1.94
N LEU A 105 -32.73 13.57 -1.75
CA LEU A 105 -33.41 13.09 -0.54
C LEU A 105 -33.26 11.58 -0.38
N VAL A 106 -33.51 10.81 -1.44
CA VAL A 106 -33.34 9.35 -1.44
C VAL A 106 -31.89 8.97 -1.12
N ARG A 107 -30.92 9.70 -1.68
CA ARG A 107 -29.50 9.51 -1.37
C ARG A 107 -29.17 9.84 0.09
N CYS A 108 -29.70 10.92 0.64
CA CYS A 108 -29.53 11.28 2.05
C CYS A 108 -30.12 10.21 2.97
N LEU A 109 -31.29 9.66 2.63
CA LEU A 109 -31.89 8.55 3.37
C LEU A 109 -31.01 7.29 3.34
N ALA A 110 -30.42 6.97 2.18
CA ALA A 110 -29.47 5.87 2.06
C ALA A 110 -28.21 6.10 2.89
N TRP A 111 -27.63 7.30 2.87
CA TRP A 111 -26.48 7.67 3.71
C TRP A 111 -26.82 7.56 5.19
N TYR A 112 -27.95 8.12 5.62
CA TYR A 112 -28.41 8.08 7.00
C TYR A 112 -28.52 6.65 7.55
N LYS A 113 -29.05 5.72 6.75
CA LYS A 113 -29.17 4.30 7.13
C LYS A 113 -27.81 3.63 7.32
N ASN A 114 -26.83 3.94 6.48
CA ASN A 114 -25.54 3.25 6.44
C ASN A 114 -24.43 3.96 7.22
N LEU A 115 -24.64 5.19 7.69
CA LEU A 115 -23.62 5.97 8.38
C LEU A 115 -23.25 5.33 9.73
N ASN A 116 -21.96 5.15 10.01
CA ASN A 116 -21.52 4.48 11.24
C ASN A 116 -21.49 5.44 12.44
N ALA A 117 -22.58 5.46 13.19
CA ALA A 117 -22.75 6.33 14.36
C ALA A 117 -21.88 5.91 15.56
N ASP A 118 -21.45 4.65 15.64
CA ASP A 118 -20.72 4.11 16.79
C ASP A 118 -19.29 4.67 16.88
N LEU A 119 -18.77 5.20 15.77
CA LEU A 119 -17.45 5.84 15.70
C LEU A 119 -17.49 7.34 16.00
N PHE A 120 -18.68 7.94 16.13
CA PHE A 120 -18.85 9.38 16.35
C PHE A 120 -18.94 9.73 17.84
N TRP A 121 -18.34 10.84 18.24
CA TRP A 121 -18.27 11.28 19.64
C TRP A 121 -19.35 12.32 19.95
N PHE A 122 -20.58 11.85 20.17
CA PHE A 122 -21.73 12.73 20.44
C PHE A 122 -21.47 13.73 21.58
N SER A 123 -20.83 13.30 22.67
CA SER A 123 -20.58 14.12 23.86
C SER A 123 -19.73 15.37 23.61
N ASP A 124 -18.99 15.41 22.50
CA ASP A 124 -18.07 16.51 22.18
C ASP A 124 -18.78 17.71 21.53
N PHE A 125 -20.10 17.60 21.33
CA PHE A 125 -20.91 18.58 20.61
C PHE A 125 -22.15 18.96 21.41
N GLN A 126 -22.48 20.26 21.43
CA GLN A 126 -23.67 20.76 22.12
C GLN A 126 -24.98 20.19 21.56
N PHE A 127 -24.98 19.81 20.28
CA PHE A 127 -26.11 19.15 19.61
C PHE A 127 -26.01 17.61 19.63
N GLY A 128 -25.05 17.07 20.37
CA GLY A 128 -24.72 15.65 20.42
C GLY A 128 -25.91 14.77 20.74
N ASP A 129 -26.70 15.17 21.73
CA ASP A 129 -27.89 14.45 22.17
C ASP A 129 -28.95 14.38 21.07
N GLN A 130 -29.21 15.48 20.36
CA GLN A 130 -30.16 15.48 19.23
C GLN A 130 -29.67 14.59 18.09
N VAL A 131 -28.38 14.65 17.75
CA VAL A 131 -27.82 13.78 16.70
C VAL A 131 -27.84 12.31 17.13
N HIS A 132 -27.61 12.02 18.42
CA HIS A 132 -27.75 10.67 18.95
C HIS A 132 -29.20 10.18 18.87
N GLU A 133 -30.15 11.03 19.26
CA GLU A 133 -31.59 10.75 19.22
C GLU A 133 -32.07 10.46 17.79
N LEU A 134 -31.57 11.18 16.77
CA LEU A 134 -31.84 10.85 15.37
C LEU A 134 -31.58 9.35 15.16
N PHE A 135 -30.39 8.86 15.52
CA PHE A 135 -30.01 7.48 15.29
C PHE A 135 -30.74 6.44 16.14
N LEU A 136 -31.27 6.80 17.31
CA LEU A 136 -32.18 5.93 18.07
C LEU A 136 -33.46 5.61 17.28
N HIS A 137 -33.89 6.53 16.41
CA HIS A 137 -35.05 6.33 15.54
C HIS A 137 -34.70 5.68 14.20
N ARG A 138 -33.41 5.51 13.84
CA ARG A 138 -32.96 5.03 12.52
C ARG A 138 -33.69 3.75 12.06
N GLY A 139 -33.86 2.79 12.96
CA GLY A 139 -34.50 1.50 12.65
C GLY A 139 -35.98 1.60 12.24
N LYS A 140 -36.62 2.75 12.48
CA LYS A 140 -38.02 3.02 12.14
C LYS A 140 -38.18 3.77 10.82
N ILE A 141 -37.08 4.20 10.20
CA ILE A 141 -37.12 5.03 8.99
C ILE A 141 -36.82 4.15 7.77
N HIS A 142 -37.86 3.76 7.03
CA HIS A 142 -37.72 2.94 5.82
C HIS A 142 -37.90 3.75 4.54
N SER A 143 -38.71 4.79 4.59
CA SER A 143 -39.12 5.65 3.48
C SER A 143 -39.03 7.14 3.85
N PRO A 144 -39.06 8.06 2.88
CA PRO A 144 -39.17 9.50 3.16
C PRO A 144 -40.37 9.85 4.06
N GLU A 145 -41.50 9.16 3.92
CA GLU A 145 -42.70 9.39 4.74
C GLU A 145 -42.46 9.17 6.24
N ASP A 146 -41.59 8.23 6.60
CA ASP A 146 -41.24 7.91 7.98
C ASP A 146 -40.43 9.03 8.65
N LEU A 147 -39.85 9.96 7.88
CA LEU A 147 -39.08 11.10 8.42
C LEU A 147 -39.89 11.99 9.35
N LYS A 148 -41.24 11.92 9.31
CA LYS A 148 -42.11 12.60 10.27
C LYS A 148 -41.81 12.21 11.72
N ILE A 149 -41.30 11.00 11.96
CA ILE A 149 -40.85 10.54 13.29
C ILE A 149 -39.70 11.40 13.82
N LEU A 150 -38.85 11.92 12.92
CA LEU A 150 -37.69 12.74 13.27
C LEU A 150 -38.02 14.23 13.41
N ALA A 151 -39.23 14.67 13.09
CA ALA A 151 -39.59 16.08 13.09
C ALA A 151 -39.28 16.79 14.42
N PRO A 152 -39.64 16.24 15.60
CA PRO A 152 -39.32 16.91 16.88
C PRO A 152 -37.82 17.09 17.11
N VAL A 153 -37.03 16.06 16.77
CA VAL A 153 -35.57 16.05 16.94
C VAL A 153 -34.91 17.04 15.98
N LEU A 154 -35.37 17.06 14.73
CA LEU A 154 -34.89 17.98 13.71
C LEU A 154 -35.25 19.42 14.07
N ASP A 155 -36.46 19.71 14.53
CA ASP A 155 -36.88 21.05 14.95
C ASP A 155 -36.01 21.59 16.10
N ALA A 156 -35.66 20.72 17.06
CA ALA A 156 -34.74 21.05 18.15
C ALA A 156 -33.29 21.26 17.69
N LEU A 157 -32.89 20.73 16.53
CA LEU A 157 -31.55 20.86 15.98
C LEU A 157 -31.35 22.23 15.30
N ASP A 158 -30.60 23.12 15.96
CA ASP A 158 -30.21 24.42 15.40
C ASP A 158 -29.13 24.25 14.31
N LEU A 159 -29.55 24.23 13.04
CA LEU A 159 -28.66 24.07 11.90
C LEU A 159 -27.69 25.25 11.70
N ARG A 160 -27.95 26.43 12.27
CA ARG A 160 -27.00 27.56 12.19
C ARG A 160 -25.82 27.29 13.11
N LYS A 161 -26.10 26.97 14.38
CA LYS A 161 -25.06 26.57 15.35
C LYS A 161 -24.31 25.32 14.90
N PHE A 162 -25.01 24.33 14.33
CA PHE A 162 -24.38 23.14 13.75
C PHE A 162 -23.33 23.55 12.69
N LYS A 163 -23.71 24.42 11.75
CA LYS A 163 -22.82 24.88 10.68
C LYS A 163 -21.63 25.68 11.22
N GLU A 164 -21.83 26.50 12.24
CA GLU A 164 -20.76 27.26 12.90
C GLU A 164 -19.73 26.33 13.56
N GLU A 165 -20.19 25.32 14.29
CA GLU A 165 -19.32 24.30 14.90
C GLU A 165 -18.62 23.42 13.85
N LEU A 166 -19.30 23.07 12.76
CA LEU A 166 -18.66 22.36 11.64
C LEU A 166 -17.50 23.19 11.08
N LYS A 167 -17.74 24.46 10.75
CA LYS A 167 -16.71 25.36 10.20
C LYS A 167 -15.53 25.54 11.15
N SER A 168 -15.77 25.67 12.46
CA SER A 168 -14.70 25.88 13.44
C SER A 168 -13.71 24.71 13.53
N ARG A 169 -14.13 23.51 13.11
CA ARG A 169 -13.31 22.29 13.17
C ARG A 169 -12.71 21.86 11.83
N GLU A 170 -13.12 22.45 10.70
CA GLU A 170 -12.66 22.05 9.36
C GLU A 170 -11.16 22.32 9.12
N ASP A 171 -10.65 23.47 9.55
CA ASP A 171 -9.30 23.94 9.19
C ASP A 171 -8.16 23.02 9.65
N ASN A 172 -8.40 22.16 10.65
CA ASN A 172 -7.39 21.23 11.20
C ASN A 172 -7.90 19.77 11.25
N ALA A 173 -8.92 19.46 10.46
CA ALA A 173 -9.56 18.14 10.45
C ALA A 173 -8.69 17.07 9.77
N TRP A 174 -7.99 17.46 8.71
CA TRP A 174 -7.18 16.55 7.89
C TRP A 174 -5.72 16.55 8.32
N PRO A 175 -5.05 15.38 8.25
CA PRO A 175 -3.62 15.26 8.55
C PRO A 175 -2.77 16.08 7.57
N VAL A 176 -1.73 16.73 8.08
CA VAL A 176 -0.76 17.47 7.27
C VAL A 176 0.33 16.49 6.82
N ALA A 177 0.33 16.16 5.53
CA ALA A 177 1.21 15.16 4.93
C ALA A 177 2.71 15.34 5.26
N GLU A 178 3.20 16.58 5.28
CA GLU A 178 4.59 16.94 5.58
C GLU A 178 5.05 16.46 6.96
N GLU A 179 4.14 16.32 7.93
CA GLU A 179 4.48 15.86 9.29
C GLU A 179 4.86 14.36 9.34
N PHE A 180 4.45 13.60 8.32
CA PHE A 180 4.67 12.15 8.24
C PHE A 180 5.83 11.77 7.29
N ILE A 181 6.39 12.75 6.59
CA ILE A 181 7.48 12.55 5.64
C ILE A 181 8.80 12.94 6.30
N LYS A 182 9.80 12.06 6.23
CA LYS A 182 11.16 12.36 6.67
C LYS A 182 12.15 12.13 5.54
N TYR A 183 12.78 13.20 5.07
CA TYR A 183 13.90 13.09 4.14
C TYR A 183 15.16 12.62 4.88
N ILE A 184 15.86 11.64 4.30
CA ILE A 184 17.13 11.13 4.83
C ILE A 184 18.25 11.52 3.87
N GLU A 185 18.95 12.60 4.20
CA GLU A 185 20.00 13.19 3.35
C GLU A 185 21.11 12.18 3.01
N GLU A 186 21.51 11.34 3.97
CA GLU A 186 22.55 10.31 3.76
C GLU A 186 22.21 9.36 2.59
N TYR A 187 20.93 9.04 2.40
CA TYR A 187 20.48 8.07 1.40
C TYR A 187 19.73 8.69 0.23
N GLY A 188 19.40 9.98 0.33
CA GLY A 188 18.81 10.78 -0.73
C GLY A 188 17.32 10.53 -1.02
N PHE A 189 16.62 9.76 -0.17
CA PHE A 189 15.19 9.47 -0.30
C PHE A 189 14.40 9.84 0.96
N SER A 190 13.08 9.96 0.80
CA SER A 190 12.16 10.16 1.91
C SER A 190 11.62 8.83 2.44
N ILE A 191 11.35 8.76 3.74
CA ILE A 191 10.58 7.69 4.35
C ILE A 191 9.24 8.21 4.83
N LEU A 192 8.25 7.33 4.81
CA LEU A 192 6.94 7.55 5.39
C LEU A 192 6.54 6.35 6.24
N GLY A 193 5.98 6.64 7.40
CA GLY A 193 5.62 5.62 8.36
C GLY A 193 6.75 5.33 9.36
N GLY A 194 6.35 4.66 10.43
CA GLY A 194 7.14 4.41 11.62
C GLY A 194 6.26 3.81 12.71
N GLU A 195 6.85 3.43 13.84
CA GLU A 195 6.22 2.70 14.95
C GLU A 195 4.74 3.04 15.18
N ILE A 196 3.88 2.05 14.95
CA ILE A 196 2.65 1.92 15.73
C ILE A 196 3.08 1.25 17.02
N PRO A 197 2.94 1.87 18.19
CA PRO A 197 3.22 1.21 19.46
C PRO A 197 2.35 -0.04 19.58
N ILE A 198 2.95 -1.20 19.26
CA ILE A 198 2.29 -2.52 19.26
C ILE A 198 1.82 -2.86 20.68
N LEU A 199 2.53 -2.30 21.66
CA LEU A 199 2.24 -2.31 23.08
C LEU A 199 1.49 -1.02 23.43
N GLY A 200 0.16 -1.10 23.48
CA GLY A 200 -0.60 0.08 23.94
C GLY A 200 -2.07 -0.11 24.17
N LYS A 201 -2.91 -0.23 23.13
CA LYS A 201 -4.36 -0.06 23.31
C LYS A 201 -5.14 -1.00 22.39
N LYS A 202 -5.87 -1.96 22.97
CA LYS A 202 -6.87 -2.82 22.27
C LYS A 202 -7.77 -1.99 21.32
N ASN A 203 -8.08 -0.76 21.73
CA ASN A 203 -8.88 0.19 20.96
C ASN A 203 -8.18 0.68 19.68
N HIS A 204 -6.86 0.85 19.69
CA HIS A 204 -6.11 1.28 18.49
C HIS A 204 -6.08 0.18 17.44
N ARG A 205 -5.87 -1.09 17.85
CA ARG A 205 -5.97 -2.24 16.93
C ARG A 205 -7.37 -2.37 16.34
N LYS A 206 -8.41 -2.10 17.13
CA LYS A 206 -9.79 -2.06 16.62
C LYS A 206 -9.91 -0.99 15.52
N ARG A 207 -9.47 0.25 15.79
CA ARG A 207 -9.48 1.36 14.83
C ARG A 207 -8.78 1.06 13.51
N ILE A 208 -7.57 0.47 13.52
CA ILE A 208 -6.86 0.13 12.27
C ILE A 208 -7.66 -0.83 11.38
N ASN A 209 -8.55 -1.64 11.96
CA ASN A 209 -9.37 -2.59 11.21
C ASN A 209 -10.78 -2.06 10.89
N GLU A 210 -11.13 -0.83 11.29
CA GLU A 210 -12.43 -0.24 10.93
C GLU A 210 -12.40 0.25 9.47
N PRO A 211 -13.33 -0.19 8.61
CA PRO A 211 -13.34 0.17 7.19
C PRO A 211 -13.34 1.68 6.92
N GLU A 212 -14.02 2.47 7.74
CA GLU A 212 -14.11 3.93 7.60
C GLU A 212 -12.75 4.59 7.78
N PHE A 213 -11.96 4.14 8.76
CA PHE A 213 -10.61 4.67 8.99
C PHE A 213 -9.63 4.15 7.95
N LEU A 214 -9.78 2.92 7.48
CA LEU A 214 -8.99 2.39 6.36
C LEU A 214 -9.24 3.17 5.07
N LEU A 215 -10.48 3.54 4.76
CA LEU A 215 -10.79 4.38 3.59
C LEU A 215 -10.10 5.75 3.65
N LEU A 216 -10.18 6.42 4.80
CA LEU A 216 -9.51 7.71 5.00
C LEU A 216 -7.99 7.57 4.95
N PHE A 217 -7.45 6.49 5.52
CA PHE A 217 -6.02 6.18 5.47
C PHE A 217 -5.54 6.01 4.02
N LEU A 218 -6.27 5.25 3.19
CA LEU A 218 -5.96 5.07 1.77
C LEU A 218 -6.04 6.39 1.00
N GLU A 219 -7.01 7.25 1.31
CA GLU A 219 -7.13 8.58 0.71
C GLU A 219 -5.94 9.48 1.04
N VAL A 220 -5.50 9.50 2.30
CA VAL A 220 -4.30 10.21 2.73
C VAL A 220 -3.06 9.66 2.02
N LEU A 221 -2.92 8.33 1.93
CA LEU A 221 -1.81 7.69 1.22
C LEU A 221 -1.81 8.04 -0.28
N ASN A 222 -2.96 8.02 -0.97
CA ASN A 222 -3.05 8.39 -2.38
C ASN A 222 -2.61 9.85 -2.60
N GLY A 223 -3.02 10.78 -1.73
CA GLY A 223 -2.56 12.17 -1.77
C GLY A 223 -1.06 12.32 -1.48
N LEU A 224 -0.50 11.49 -0.60
CA LEU A 224 0.93 11.43 -0.31
C LEU A 224 1.74 10.89 -1.49
N PHE A 225 1.25 9.82 -2.13
CA PHE A 225 1.94 9.21 -3.25
C PHE A 225 2.17 10.25 -4.35
N GLY A 226 1.13 11.02 -4.70
CA GLY A 226 1.18 12.08 -5.71
C GLY A 226 2.21 13.19 -5.49
N LYS A 227 2.90 13.22 -4.34
CA LYS A 227 4.01 14.14 -4.07
C LYS A 227 5.36 13.63 -4.57
N PHE A 228 5.47 12.36 -4.98
CA PHE A 228 6.74 11.72 -5.33
C PHE A 228 6.77 11.23 -6.79
N ASP A 229 7.96 11.16 -7.39
CA ASP A 229 8.13 10.56 -8.72
C ASP A 229 7.97 9.03 -8.64
N TYR A 230 8.51 8.42 -7.59
CA TYR A 230 8.44 7.00 -7.28
C TYR A 230 8.09 6.77 -5.81
N VAL A 231 7.23 5.77 -5.58
CA VAL A 231 6.90 5.29 -4.24
C VAL A 231 7.23 3.80 -4.15
N ILE A 232 7.98 3.41 -3.13
CA ILE A 232 8.24 2.01 -2.80
C ILE A 232 7.42 1.65 -1.56
N LEU A 233 6.67 0.56 -1.66
CA LEU A 233 5.89 0.00 -0.56
C LEU A 233 6.60 -1.24 -0.01
N ASP A 234 7.06 -1.18 1.23
CA ASP A 234 7.54 -2.36 1.95
C ASP A 234 6.35 -3.05 2.62
N THR A 235 5.99 -4.24 2.15
CA THR A 235 4.77 -4.92 2.60
C THR A 235 5.03 -5.90 3.76
N PRO A 236 4.05 -6.11 4.65
CA PRO A 236 4.15 -7.15 5.68
C PRO A 236 4.22 -8.55 5.05
N ALA A 237 4.64 -9.53 5.84
CA ALA A 237 4.61 -10.94 5.43
C ALA A 237 3.19 -11.39 5.01
N GLY A 238 3.10 -12.18 3.94
CA GLY A 238 1.83 -12.71 3.43
C GLY A 238 1.06 -11.76 2.50
N GLY A 239 1.60 -10.57 2.21
CA GLY A 239 1.31 -9.76 1.02
C GLY A 239 -0.08 -9.15 0.83
N VAL A 240 -1.16 -9.73 1.36
CA VAL A 240 -2.52 -9.47 0.83
C VAL A 240 -3.53 -8.99 1.88
N ASN A 241 -3.39 -9.32 3.17
CA ASN A 241 -4.56 -9.30 4.06
C ASN A 241 -4.89 -7.98 4.78
N HIS A 242 -3.97 -7.02 4.89
CA HIS A 242 -4.23 -5.82 5.72
C HIS A 242 -4.50 -4.54 4.92
N LEU A 243 -4.13 -4.52 3.64
CA LEU A 243 -4.27 -3.35 2.77
C LEU A 243 -4.48 -3.80 1.32
N SER A 244 -5.33 -4.80 1.10
CA SER A 244 -5.63 -5.34 -0.24
C SER A 244 -6.07 -4.23 -1.21
N SER A 245 -6.79 -3.23 -0.71
CA SER A 245 -7.20 -2.07 -1.51
C SER A 245 -6.03 -1.19 -1.99
N LEU A 246 -4.83 -1.25 -1.37
CA LEU A 246 -3.63 -0.60 -1.92
C LEU A 246 -3.20 -1.23 -3.24
N MET A 247 -3.62 -2.47 -3.54
CA MET A 247 -3.36 -3.08 -4.85
C MET A 247 -3.91 -2.24 -6.00
N ASN A 248 -4.99 -1.49 -5.77
CA ASN A 248 -5.53 -0.56 -6.75
C ASN A 248 -4.52 0.52 -7.17
N CYS A 249 -3.55 0.84 -6.31
CA CYS A 249 -2.56 1.89 -6.57
C CYS A 249 -1.23 1.33 -7.07
N ILE A 250 -0.95 0.04 -6.92
CA ILE A 250 0.34 -0.55 -7.29
C ILE A 250 0.44 -0.67 -8.81
N ASP A 251 1.49 -0.12 -9.41
CA ASP A 251 1.77 -0.27 -10.85
C ASP A 251 2.72 -1.45 -11.14
N HIS A 252 3.63 -1.72 -10.21
CA HIS A 252 4.68 -2.74 -10.35
C HIS A 252 4.86 -3.51 -9.05
N VAL A 253 4.82 -4.83 -9.13
CA VAL A 253 5.10 -5.75 -8.02
C VAL A 253 6.47 -6.39 -8.23
N LEU A 254 7.34 -6.21 -7.25
CA LEU A 254 8.62 -6.90 -7.13
C LEU A 254 8.51 -8.03 -6.10
N PHE A 255 8.45 -9.26 -6.59
CA PHE A 255 8.45 -10.45 -5.76
C PHE A 255 9.88 -10.81 -5.33
N VAL A 256 10.12 -10.83 -4.03
CA VAL A 256 11.34 -11.36 -3.45
C VAL A 256 11.26 -12.88 -3.47
N PHE A 257 12.01 -13.49 -4.38
CA PHE A 257 12.06 -14.94 -4.58
C PHE A 257 13.25 -15.53 -3.81
N ASP A 258 12.98 -16.13 -2.65
CA ASP A 258 14.02 -16.63 -1.75
C ASP A 258 14.51 -18.01 -2.20
N LEU A 259 15.77 -18.07 -2.64
CA LEU A 259 16.43 -19.29 -3.15
C LEU A 259 17.23 -20.05 -2.08
N SER A 260 17.13 -19.67 -0.80
CA SER A 260 17.97 -20.23 0.26
C SER A 260 17.74 -21.72 0.56
N ASN A 261 16.57 -22.26 0.24
CA ASN A 261 16.23 -23.68 0.36
C ASN A 261 14.87 -23.98 -0.31
N ASN A 262 14.56 -25.26 -0.52
CA ASN A 262 13.32 -25.68 -1.17
C ASN A 262 12.04 -25.18 -0.47
N ILE A 263 12.03 -25.08 0.86
CA ILE A 263 10.87 -24.55 1.60
C ILE A 263 10.65 -23.07 1.27
N ALA A 264 11.74 -22.30 1.16
CA ALA A 264 11.69 -20.89 0.77
C ALA A 264 11.27 -20.70 -0.70
N VAL A 265 11.72 -21.59 -1.59
CA VAL A 265 11.30 -21.62 -3.00
C VAL A 265 9.80 -21.92 -3.10
N ASN A 266 9.31 -22.97 -2.45
CA ASN A 266 7.87 -23.30 -2.42
C ASN A 266 7.04 -22.11 -1.94
N GLY A 267 7.43 -21.50 -0.82
CA GLY A 267 6.74 -20.32 -0.32
C GLY A 267 6.76 -19.17 -1.34
N SER A 268 7.88 -18.93 -2.02
CA SER A 268 7.98 -17.87 -3.03
C SER A 268 7.03 -18.11 -4.21
N VAL A 269 6.92 -19.36 -4.67
CA VAL A 269 5.96 -19.78 -5.70
C VAL A 269 4.52 -19.58 -5.22
N ASP A 270 4.19 -20.03 -4.00
CA ASP A 270 2.85 -19.89 -3.41
C ASP A 270 2.45 -18.41 -3.27
N ALA A 271 3.39 -17.54 -2.89
CA ALA A 271 3.14 -16.10 -2.76
C ALA A 271 2.86 -15.43 -4.11
N ILE A 272 3.58 -15.81 -5.16
CA ILE A 272 3.33 -15.31 -6.52
C ILE A 272 1.95 -15.76 -6.98
N HIS A 273 1.64 -17.05 -6.83
CA HIS A 273 0.34 -17.60 -7.20
C HIS A 273 -0.81 -16.91 -6.45
N SER A 274 -0.73 -16.84 -5.12
CA SER A 274 -1.77 -16.25 -4.28
C SER A 274 -2.00 -14.77 -4.63
N PHE A 275 -0.93 -14.03 -4.92
CA PHE A 275 -1.05 -12.63 -5.33
C PHE A 275 -1.70 -12.48 -6.70
N ILE A 276 -1.25 -13.27 -7.69
CA ILE A 276 -1.80 -13.24 -9.05
C ILE A 276 -3.29 -13.58 -9.03
N ASP A 277 -3.67 -14.63 -8.31
CA ASP A 277 -5.08 -15.05 -8.22
C ASP A 277 -5.93 -13.96 -7.59
N TYR A 278 -5.51 -13.43 -6.45
CA TYR A 278 -6.22 -12.35 -5.79
C TYR A 278 -6.35 -11.10 -6.70
N TYR A 279 -5.28 -10.74 -7.41
CA TYR A 279 -5.31 -9.60 -8.34
C TYR A 279 -6.27 -9.80 -9.51
N GLU A 280 -6.31 -11.00 -10.09
CA GLU A 280 -7.17 -11.29 -11.24
C GLU A 280 -8.64 -11.39 -10.83
N ASP A 281 -8.93 -12.05 -9.70
CA ASP A 281 -10.27 -12.08 -9.12
C ASP A 281 -10.76 -10.66 -8.83
N PHE A 282 -9.89 -9.82 -8.27
CA PHE A 282 -10.20 -8.41 -8.03
C PHE A 282 -10.51 -7.66 -9.34
N TYR A 283 -9.70 -7.85 -10.38
CA TYR A 283 -9.91 -7.20 -11.68
C TYR A 283 -11.22 -7.65 -12.32
N ASP A 284 -11.53 -8.95 -12.28
CA ASP A 284 -12.77 -9.51 -12.81
C ASP A 284 -14.00 -8.99 -12.03
N ASP A 285 -13.90 -8.88 -10.71
CA ASP A 285 -14.94 -8.27 -9.87
C ASP A 285 -15.11 -6.77 -10.14
N PHE A 286 -14.03 -6.05 -10.45
CA PHE A 286 -14.10 -4.66 -10.89
C PHE A 286 -14.84 -4.54 -12.22
N VAL A 287 -14.40 -5.27 -13.25
CA VAL A 287 -14.98 -5.22 -14.60
C VAL A 287 -16.45 -5.67 -14.62
N SER A 288 -16.81 -6.64 -13.77
CA SER A 288 -18.19 -7.14 -13.66
C SER A 288 -19.08 -6.36 -12.68
N GLY A 289 -18.55 -5.31 -12.03
CA GLY A 289 -19.29 -4.49 -11.07
C GLY A 289 -19.64 -5.21 -9.76
N LYS A 290 -18.94 -6.30 -9.45
CA LYS A 290 -19.15 -7.19 -8.29
C LYS A 290 -18.31 -6.83 -7.07
N LEU A 291 -17.40 -5.86 -7.15
CA LEU A 291 -16.68 -5.37 -5.97
C LEU A 291 -17.67 -5.04 -4.84
N THR A 292 -17.30 -5.39 -3.61
CA THR A 292 -18.07 -5.11 -2.40
C THR A 292 -17.21 -4.48 -1.30
N GLY A 293 -17.84 -4.05 -0.20
CA GLY A 293 -17.15 -3.57 0.99
C GLY A 293 -16.17 -2.42 0.74
N LEU A 294 -15.00 -2.51 1.40
CA LEU A 294 -13.92 -1.52 1.36
C LEU A 294 -13.42 -1.29 -0.07
N ASP A 295 -13.25 -2.36 -0.84
CA ASP A 295 -12.71 -2.31 -2.19
C ASP A 295 -13.63 -1.52 -3.13
N LYS A 296 -14.94 -1.79 -3.10
CA LYS A 296 -15.92 -1.02 -3.87
C LYS A 296 -15.90 0.46 -3.48
N ALA A 297 -15.88 0.74 -2.18
CA ALA A 297 -15.91 2.10 -1.67
C ALA A 297 -14.66 2.89 -2.12
N TYR A 298 -13.48 2.27 -2.05
CA TYR A 298 -12.24 2.91 -2.47
C TYR A 298 -12.14 3.08 -3.98
N VAL A 299 -12.48 2.04 -4.75
CA VAL A 299 -12.47 2.12 -6.22
C VAL A 299 -13.45 3.18 -6.73
N ASN A 300 -14.64 3.31 -6.14
CA ASN A 300 -15.57 4.38 -6.51
C ASN A 300 -14.97 5.78 -6.30
N ARG A 301 -14.16 5.99 -5.26
CA ARG A 301 -13.44 7.26 -5.04
C ARG A 301 -12.40 7.48 -6.13
N LEU A 302 -11.60 6.45 -6.45
CA LEU A 302 -10.62 6.53 -7.52
C LEU A 302 -11.25 6.81 -8.89
N VAL A 303 -12.40 6.18 -9.19
CA VAL A 303 -13.17 6.42 -10.42
C VAL A 303 -13.70 7.85 -10.47
N ALA A 304 -14.19 8.39 -9.35
CA ALA A 304 -14.64 9.77 -9.27
C ALA A 304 -13.50 10.78 -9.46
N GLU A 305 -12.30 10.47 -8.97
CA GLU A 305 -11.11 11.34 -9.07
C GLU A 305 -10.43 11.27 -10.45
N LYS A 306 -10.18 10.06 -10.95
CA LYS A 306 -9.32 9.79 -12.12
C LYS A 306 -10.09 9.37 -13.37
N GLY A 307 -11.37 9.03 -13.23
CA GLY A 307 -12.20 8.45 -14.28
C GLY A 307 -12.05 6.93 -14.40
N GLU A 308 -13.14 6.26 -14.79
CA GLU A 308 -13.23 4.80 -14.86
C GLU A 308 -12.18 4.17 -15.80
N ARG A 309 -11.96 4.80 -16.96
CA ARG A 309 -10.97 4.32 -17.95
C ARG A 309 -9.56 4.28 -17.37
N ALA A 310 -9.15 5.32 -16.64
CA ALA A 310 -7.81 5.39 -16.06
C ALA A 310 -7.62 4.35 -14.96
N VAL A 311 -8.63 4.14 -14.12
CA VAL A 311 -8.62 3.09 -13.09
C VAL A 311 -8.53 1.70 -13.74
N ARG A 312 -9.31 1.44 -14.78
CA ARG A 312 -9.26 0.18 -15.52
C ARG A 312 -7.88 -0.10 -16.12
N GLU A 313 -7.30 0.88 -16.80
CA GLU A 313 -5.98 0.75 -17.43
C GLU A 313 -4.88 0.42 -16.40
N SER A 314 -4.95 1.03 -15.20
CA SER A 314 -4.02 0.77 -14.08
C SER A 314 -4.25 -0.60 -13.41
N LEU A 315 -5.49 -1.09 -13.40
CA LEU A 315 -5.83 -2.40 -12.87
C LEU A 315 -5.59 -3.54 -13.86
N GLU A 316 -5.52 -3.30 -15.16
CA GLU A 316 -5.33 -4.36 -16.16
C GLU A 316 -3.84 -4.68 -16.36
N ASN A 317 -2.98 -3.66 -16.30
CA ASN A 317 -1.61 -3.73 -16.80
C ASN A 317 -0.55 -3.76 -15.68
N LYS A 318 -0.86 -4.40 -14.53
CA LYS A 318 0.12 -4.52 -13.44
C LYS A 318 1.32 -5.35 -13.87
N LYS A 319 2.52 -4.83 -13.55
CA LYS A 319 3.79 -5.47 -13.88
C LYS A 319 4.21 -6.40 -12.75
N PHE A 320 4.66 -7.59 -13.11
CA PHE A 320 5.21 -8.55 -12.16
C PHE A 320 6.67 -8.78 -12.45
N SER A 321 7.53 -8.70 -11.44
CA SER A 321 8.93 -9.06 -11.59
C SER A 321 9.47 -9.81 -10.40
N LEU A 322 10.48 -10.65 -10.64
CA LEU A 322 11.19 -11.43 -9.64
C LEU A 322 12.53 -10.78 -9.33
N VAL A 323 12.82 -10.62 -8.04
CA VAL A 323 14.17 -10.39 -7.54
C VAL A 323 14.59 -11.64 -6.81
N PHE A 324 15.50 -12.40 -7.40
CA PHE A 324 16.07 -13.56 -6.74
C PHE A 324 16.89 -13.11 -5.52
N ASN A 325 16.68 -13.73 -4.38
CA ASN A 325 17.40 -13.38 -3.16
C ASN A 325 18.06 -14.60 -2.53
N ARG A 326 19.21 -14.38 -1.88
CA ARG A 326 19.96 -15.37 -1.10
C ARG A 326 20.46 -16.58 -1.89
N CYS A 327 20.57 -16.44 -3.21
CA CYS A 327 21.23 -17.42 -4.05
C CYS A 327 22.72 -17.52 -3.69
N GLN A 328 23.22 -18.74 -3.67
CA GLN A 328 24.63 -19.09 -3.55
C GLN A 328 25.18 -19.62 -4.88
N GLU A 329 24.35 -20.34 -5.65
CA GLU A 329 24.76 -21.04 -6.86
C GLU A 329 23.73 -20.91 -8.00
N GLU A 330 24.20 -20.78 -9.23
CA GLU A 330 23.32 -20.58 -10.40
C GLU A 330 22.28 -21.70 -10.60
N ARG A 331 22.61 -22.93 -10.19
CA ARG A 331 21.66 -24.05 -10.28
C ARG A 331 20.39 -23.82 -9.46
N GLU A 332 20.47 -23.05 -8.38
CA GLU A 332 19.33 -22.70 -7.53
C GLU A 332 18.36 -21.79 -8.29
N ILE A 333 18.89 -20.84 -9.07
CA ILE A 333 18.09 -19.97 -9.94
C ILE A 333 17.34 -20.82 -10.96
N THR A 334 18.04 -21.71 -11.65
CA THR A 334 17.43 -22.57 -12.67
C THR A 334 16.42 -23.55 -12.07
N GLY A 335 16.70 -24.08 -10.88
CA GLY A 335 15.79 -24.95 -10.15
C GLY A 335 14.51 -24.22 -9.73
N GLY A 336 14.63 -23.04 -9.13
CA GLY A 336 13.49 -22.21 -8.74
C GLY A 336 12.64 -21.76 -9.93
N LEU A 337 13.28 -21.40 -11.05
CA LEU A 337 12.57 -21.06 -12.29
C LEU A 337 11.81 -22.26 -12.87
N ASN A 338 12.45 -23.43 -12.95
CA ASN A 338 11.80 -24.63 -13.44
C ASN A 338 10.59 -25.00 -12.58
N GLN A 339 10.76 -24.93 -11.26
CA GLN A 339 9.68 -25.21 -10.33
C GLN A 339 8.52 -24.22 -10.47
N LEU A 340 8.80 -22.92 -10.63
CA LEU A 340 7.75 -21.93 -10.87
C LEU A 340 7.02 -22.21 -12.19
N ARG A 341 7.74 -22.54 -13.27
CA ARG A 341 7.13 -22.87 -14.56
C ARG A 341 6.26 -24.11 -14.47
N GLU A 342 6.78 -25.19 -13.89
CA GLU A 342 6.04 -26.45 -13.69
C GLU A 342 4.78 -26.21 -12.85
N TYR A 343 4.89 -25.44 -11.76
CA TYR A 343 3.74 -25.10 -10.93
C TYR A 343 2.68 -24.29 -11.67
N LEU A 344 3.08 -23.29 -12.47
CA LEU A 344 2.11 -22.54 -13.27
C LEU A 344 1.51 -23.38 -14.39
N ASP A 345 2.27 -24.33 -14.94
CA ASP A 345 1.81 -25.26 -15.97
C ASP A 345 0.76 -26.23 -15.42
N THR A 346 0.96 -26.77 -14.21
CA THR A 346 -0.05 -27.63 -13.55
C THR A 346 -1.35 -26.92 -13.23
N LEU A 347 -1.36 -25.58 -13.23
CA LEU A 347 -2.54 -24.75 -13.04
C LEU A 347 -3.13 -24.22 -14.35
N ASP A 348 -2.61 -24.63 -15.52
CA ASP A 348 -2.95 -24.09 -16.84
C ASP A 348 -2.76 -22.55 -16.94
N LYS A 349 -1.85 -22.01 -16.12
CA LYS A 349 -1.58 -20.58 -15.96
C LYS A 349 -0.27 -20.14 -16.61
N LEU A 350 0.62 -21.06 -16.98
CA LEU A 350 1.93 -20.73 -17.52
C LEU A 350 1.84 -19.84 -18.76
N GLU A 351 1.06 -20.23 -19.76
CA GLU A 351 0.90 -19.46 -21.00
C GLU A 351 0.31 -18.06 -20.75
N LYS A 352 -0.56 -17.92 -19.74
CA LYS A 352 -1.18 -16.64 -19.37
C LYS A 352 -0.19 -15.67 -18.73
N TYR A 353 0.78 -16.16 -17.94
CA TYR A 353 1.64 -15.30 -17.11
C TYR A 353 3.12 -15.29 -17.48
N LYS A 354 3.61 -16.23 -18.28
CA LYS A 354 5.05 -16.34 -18.57
C LYS A 354 5.65 -15.07 -19.18
N ASP A 355 4.87 -14.31 -19.94
CA ASP A 355 5.29 -13.04 -20.55
C ASP A 355 5.05 -11.83 -19.64
N ARG A 356 4.27 -11.98 -18.57
CA ARG A 356 3.95 -10.93 -17.61
C ARG A 356 4.93 -10.91 -16.43
N ILE A 357 5.50 -12.06 -16.07
CA ILE A 357 6.46 -12.21 -14.98
C ILE A 357 7.88 -11.99 -15.52
N HIS A 358 8.52 -10.90 -15.12
CA HIS A 358 9.86 -10.50 -15.58
C HIS A 358 10.94 -10.81 -14.54
N ILE A 359 12.20 -10.93 -14.97
CA ILE A 359 13.33 -11.14 -14.07
C ILE A 359 14.06 -9.81 -13.82
N ALA A 360 13.71 -9.13 -12.73
CA ALA A 360 14.25 -7.79 -12.44
C ALA A 360 15.70 -7.84 -11.90
N GLY A 361 16.11 -8.90 -11.20
CA GLY A 361 17.47 -8.97 -10.71
C GLY A 361 17.75 -10.09 -9.73
N LEU A 362 18.94 -10.00 -9.12
CA LEU A 362 19.46 -11.00 -8.20
C LEU A 362 20.32 -10.34 -7.12
N VAL A 363 20.02 -10.67 -5.86
CA VAL A 363 20.81 -10.31 -4.69
C VAL A 363 21.35 -11.60 -4.07
N PRO A 364 22.66 -11.90 -4.19
CA PRO A 364 23.23 -13.13 -3.65
C PRO A 364 23.24 -13.15 -2.12
N HIS A 365 23.48 -14.34 -1.56
CA HIS A 365 23.95 -14.42 -0.19
C HIS A 365 25.32 -13.73 -0.07
N HIS A 366 25.40 -12.65 0.72
CA HIS A 366 26.63 -11.87 0.85
C HIS A 366 26.86 -11.36 2.27
N LYS A 367 28.08 -11.48 2.78
CA LYS A 367 28.42 -11.09 4.17
C LYS A 367 28.21 -9.60 4.44
N VAL A 368 28.44 -8.74 3.44
CA VAL A 368 28.23 -7.29 3.58
C VAL A 368 26.77 -6.96 3.87
N ILE A 369 25.82 -7.71 3.31
CA ILE A 369 24.38 -7.52 3.60
C ILE A 369 24.10 -7.75 5.09
N ASN A 370 24.64 -8.84 5.66
CA ASN A 370 24.47 -9.13 7.09
C ASN A 370 25.12 -8.07 7.97
N ILE A 371 26.32 -7.60 7.62
CA ILE A 371 27.02 -6.53 8.35
C ILE A 371 26.23 -5.22 8.30
N ALA A 372 25.73 -4.84 7.12
CA ALA A 372 24.96 -3.62 6.93
C ALA A 372 23.65 -3.65 7.73
N ASN A 373 22.89 -4.75 7.63
CA ASN A 373 21.66 -4.94 8.39
C ASN A 373 21.91 -4.87 9.92
N ASN A 374 22.96 -5.54 10.42
CA ASN A 374 23.30 -5.52 11.85
C ASN A 374 23.74 -4.14 12.36
N ARG A 375 24.17 -3.25 11.46
CA ARG A 375 24.58 -1.88 11.78
C ARG A 375 23.49 -0.84 11.54
N GLY A 376 22.27 -1.28 11.17
CA GLY A 376 21.20 -0.35 10.83
C GLY A 376 21.56 0.54 9.64
N ALA A 377 22.02 -0.07 8.54
CA ALA A 377 22.38 0.71 7.36
C ALA A 377 22.20 -0.08 6.06
N LEU A 378 22.18 0.65 4.94
CA LEU A 378 22.10 0.08 3.59
C LEU A 378 23.39 -0.67 3.20
N PHE A 379 23.32 -1.61 2.28
CA PHE A 379 24.52 -2.19 1.64
C PHE A 379 24.87 -1.50 0.32
N TYR A 380 23.92 -0.78 -0.28
CA TYR A 380 24.13 0.05 -1.46
C TYR A 380 25.28 1.03 -1.22
N ASN A 381 26.17 1.18 -2.19
CA ASN A 381 27.44 1.91 -2.10
C ASN A 381 28.50 1.35 -1.11
N LYS A 382 28.24 0.22 -0.43
CA LYS A 382 29.24 -0.44 0.45
C LYS A 382 30.00 -1.58 -0.22
N ASP A 383 29.46 -2.10 -1.32
CA ASP A 383 30.07 -3.14 -2.14
C ASP A 383 29.69 -2.90 -3.60
N GLY A 384 30.69 -2.83 -4.50
CA GLY A 384 30.46 -2.50 -5.90
C GLY A 384 29.57 -3.51 -6.61
N ASN A 385 29.79 -4.81 -6.38
CA ASN A 385 28.99 -5.86 -7.01
C ASN A 385 27.54 -5.81 -6.54
N LEU A 386 27.30 -5.61 -5.24
CA LEU A 386 25.93 -5.46 -4.71
C LEU A 386 25.25 -4.16 -5.17
N THR A 387 26.02 -3.10 -5.37
CA THR A 387 25.52 -1.82 -5.91
C THR A 387 25.02 -2.01 -7.34
N GLU A 388 25.82 -2.65 -8.19
CA GLU A 388 25.43 -2.99 -9.57
C GLU A 388 24.15 -3.84 -9.63
N ARG A 389 23.90 -4.71 -8.64
CA ARG A 389 22.62 -5.46 -8.55
C ARG A 389 21.42 -4.59 -8.32
N MET A 390 21.55 -3.64 -7.41
CA MET A 390 20.43 -2.76 -7.10
C MET A 390 20.23 -1.73 -8.20
N ASP A 391 21.30 -1.30 -8.87
CA ASP A 391 21.22 -0.50 -10.08
C ASP A 391 20.46 -1.24 -11.19
N GLN A 392 20.68 -2.55 -11.34
CA GLN A 392 19.91 -3.38 -12.27
C GLN A 392 18.43 -3.44 -11.89
N VAL A 393 18.09 -3.66 -10.61
CA VAL A 393 16.69 -3.66 -10.15
C VAL A 393 16.05 -2.29 -10.40
N ALA A 394 16.74 -1.20 -10.07
CA ALA A 394 16.29 0.16 -10.30
C ALA A 394 16.10 0.48 -11.79
N ALA A 395 17.00 0.03 -12.66
CA ALA A 395 16.88 0.21 -14.10
C ALA A 395 15.60 -0.44 -14.64
N ASN A 396 15.27 -1.66 -14.19
CA ASN A 396 14.04 -2.34 -14.61
C ASN A 396 12.76 -1.64 -14.17
N ILE A 397 12.79 -0.99 -13.00
CA ILE A 397 11.67 -0.17 -12.55
C ILE A 397 11.53 1.07 -13.45
N VAL A 398 12.63 1.75 -13.77
CA VAL A 398 12.64 2.98 -14.56
C VAL A 398 12.29 2.73 -16.03
N ASP A 399 12.87 1.69 -16.64
CA ASP A 399 12.67 1.34 -18.05
C ASP A 399 11.40 0.52 -18.30
N ASN A 400 10.63 0.23 -17.25
CA ASN A 400 9.41 -0.57 -17.31
C ASN A 400 9.62 -2.00 -17.81
N ASN A 401 10.70 -2.65 -17.37
CA ASN A 401 11.11 -4.00 -17.76
C ASN A 401 11.45 -4.15 -19.26
N ALA A 402 11.76 -3.06 -19.96
CA ALA A 402 11.97 -3.08 -21.42
C ALA A 402 13.15 -3.98 -21.85
N HIS A 403 14.07 -4.28 -20.95
CA HIS A 403 15.32 -4.97 -21.26
C HIS A 403 15.55 -6.26 -20.46
N CYS A 404 14.66 -6.64 -19.55
CA CYS A 404 14.80 -7.88 -18.80
C CYS A 404 14.01 -9.05 -19.41
N PRO A 405 14.52 -10.29 -19.28
CA PRO A 405 13.83 -11.46 -19.77
C PRO A 405 12.56 -11.72 -18.95
N SER A 406 11.52 -12.22 -19.61
CA SER A 406 10.33 -12.77 -18.96
C SER A 406 10.56 -14.23 -18.54
N LEU A 407 9.62 -14.79 -17.78
CA LEU A 407 9.60 -16.20 -17.39
C LEU A 407 9.53 -17.14 -18.61
N ALA A 408 9.02 -16.65 -19.76
CA ALA A 408 9.03 -17.36 -21.03
C ALA A 408 10.44 -17.61 -21.58
N ALA A 409 11.42 -16.80 -21.20
CA ALA A 409 12.80 -16.98 -21.63
C ALA A 409 13.41 -18.26 -21.04
N GLY A 410 14.23 -18.96 -21.83
CA GLY A 410 14.95 -20.13 -21.33
C GLY A 410 15.97 -19.78 -20.24
N ASN A 411 16.28 -20.75 -19.37
CA ASN A 411 17.20 -20.56 -18.23
C ASN A 411 18.55 -19.93 -18.61
N ARG A 412 19.11 -20.30 -19.77
CA ARG A 412 20.36 -19.74 -20.26
C ARG A 412 20.27 -18.23 -20.49
N ALA A 413 19.20 -17.76 -21.12
CA ALA A 413 18.99 -16.34 -21.38
C ALA A 413 18.85 -15.54 -20.07
N VAL A 414 18.13 -16.11 -19.09
CA VAL A 414 18.00 -15.50 -17.75
C VAL A 414 19.36 -15.42 -17.05
N LEU A 415 20.14 -16.51 -17.04
CA LEU A 415 21.47 -16.51 -16.43
C LEU A 415 22.42 -15.52 -17.13
N ASP A 416 22.42 -15.47 -18.46
CA ASP A 416 23.27 -14.55 -19.22
C ASP A 416 22.89 -13.08 -18.93
N TYR A 417 21.61 -12.79 -18.76
CA TYR A 417 21.12 -11.47 -18.33
C TYR A 417 21.60 -11.12 -16.91
N LEU A 418 21.48 -12.04 -15.95
CA LEU A 418 21.95 -11.83 -14.57
C LEU A 418 23.49 -11.72 -14.50
N ARG A 419 24.23 -12.30 -15.46
CA ARG A 419 25.70 -12.22 -15.53
C ARG A 419 26.25 -10.94 -16.13
N LYS A 420 25.63 -10.43 -17.20
CA LYS A 420 26.09 -9.23 -17.92
C LYS A 420 26.20 -7.96 -17.05
N GLN A 421 25.66 -7.98 -15.83
CA GLN A 421 25.64 -6.88 -14.87
C GLN A 421 26.39 -7.25 -13.57
N GLY A 422 27.60 -7.81 -13.69
CA GLY A 422 28.50 -8.03 -12.55
C GLY A 422 28.47 -9.41 -11.87
N TRP A 423 27.83 -10.46 -12.44
CA TRP A 423 27.90 -11.82 -11.84
C TRP A 423 29.08 -12.58 -12.41
N MET A 424 30.25 -12.37 -11.81
CA MET A 424 31.41 -13.26 -12.00
C MET A 424 31.33 -14.49 -11.09
N GLY A 425 30.18 -15.18 -11.08
CA GLY A 425 30.03 -16.46 -10.39
C GLY A 425 31.09 -17.46 -10.85
N PHE A 426 32.11 -17.65 -10.01
CA PHE A 426 33.14 -18.69 -10.02
C PHE A 426 34.10 -18.75 -11.22
N ALA A 427 34.73 -17.63 -11.61
CA ALA A 427 36.06 -17.75 -12.21
C ALA A 427 37.03 -18.31 -11.14
N LYS A 428 37.20 -19.64 -11.16
CA LYS A 428 38.18 -20.47 -10.43
C LYS A 428 38.67 -19.86 -9.10
N LYS A 429 38.26 -20.48 -7.99
CA LYS A 429 39.20 -20.69 -6.86
C LYS A 429 40.40 -21.48 -7.42
N LEU A 430 41.33 -20.79 -8.08
CA LEU A 430 42.66 -21.30 -8.34
C LEU A 430 43.29 -21.44 -6.98
N HIS A 431 43.56 -22.69 -6.62
CA HIS A 431 44.37 -23.08 -5.47
C HIS A 431 45.55 -22.11 -5.30
N ARG A 432 45.46 -21.24 -4.30
CA ARG A 432 46.65 -20.60 -3.75
C ARG A 432 47.29 -21.61 -2.78
N VAL A 433 47.75 -22.74 -3.33
CA VAL A 433 48.85 -23.49 -2.72
C VAL A 433 50.09 -22.73 -3.13
N ALA A 434 50.40 -21.68 -2.37
CA ALA A 434 51.72 -21.10 -2.40
C ALA A 434 52.58 -21.96 -1.47
N SER A 435 53.43 -22.76 -2.10
CA SER A 435 54.63 -23.35 -1.55
C SER A 435 55.36 -22.39 -0.61
N SER A 436 55.39 -22.70 0.68
CA SER A 436 56.46 -22.28 1.58
C SER A 436 57.32 -23.50 1.89
N LEU A 437 58.17 -23.84 0.92
CA LEU A 437 59.39 -24.61 1.11
C LEU A 437 60.51 -23.80 0.46
N THR A 438 61.16 -22.99 1.28
CA THR A 438 62.61 -22.73 1.31
C THR A 438 62.93 -22.15 2.66
#